data_AF-A0A8T5GG84-F1
#
_entry.id   AF-A0A8T5GG84-F1
#
_cell.length_a   1.000
_cell.length_b   1.000
_cell.length_c   1.000
_cell.angle_alpha   90.00
_cell.angle_beta   90.00
_cell.angle_gamma   90.00
#
_symmetry.space_group_name_H-M   'P 1'
#
loop_
_entity.id
_entity.type
_entity.pdbx_description
1 polymer ?
#
loop_
_entity_poly.entity_id
_entity_poly.type
_entity_poly.pdbx_seq_one_letter_code
_entity_poly.pdbx_strand_id
1 'polypeptide(L)'
;MQDESIINVIQKMVQEGQPRERIIQTLRDLGVEEEQAKKLLLIAEADTFTLLRKEINSMVKEEFIGQKSQFEDIIHADLAKVEEEEKGKVRELAVAQLGDVRQDVINEAKAFEERVNKTINTSQKTVSMVKIALDSINERIAQIELDTEQLKVHKFRKKSMVFSYTMLGIGVVLLATSIIMFIWKFMDLDNTQILMIGIMVLASITLMFASVIS
;
A
#
# COMPACT_ATOMS: atom_id res chain seq x y z
N MET A 1 41.58 100.16 -16.70
CA MET A 1 40.71 99.62 -15.65
C MET A 1 39.33 100.15 -15.92
N GLN A 2 38.38 99.30 -16.35
CA GLN A 2 36.93 99.49 -16.35
C GLN A 2 36.36 98.66 -17.50
N ASP A 3 35.83 97.51 -17.13
CA ASP A 3 34.56 96.94 -17.60
C ASP A 3 34.41 95.58 -16.90
N GLU A 4 34.42 95.60 -15.57
CA GLU A 4 33.69 94.55 -14.87
C GLU A 4 32.23 94.78 -15.24
N SER A 5 31.68 93.92 -16.10
CA SER A 5 30.28 93.94 -16.50
C SER A 5 29.43 94.14 -15.24
N ILE A 6 28.54 95.12 -15.23
CA ILE A 6 27.67 95.48 -14.09
C ILE A 6 26.99 94.21 -13.52
N ILE A 7 26.71 93.23 -14.37
CA ILE A 7 26.16 91.92 -14.01
C ILE A 7 27.08 91.12 -13.07
N ASN A 8 28.40 91.12 -13.29
CA ASN A 8 29.36 90.41 -12.44
C ASN A 8 29.44 91.03 -11.04
N VAL A 9 29.32 92.36 -10.95
CA VAL A 9 29.28 93.08 -9.67
C VAL A 9 28.01 92.71 -8.90
N ILE A 10 26.85 92.66 -9.57
CA ILE A 10 25.58 92.22 -8.96
C ILE A 10 25.68 90.77 -8.49
N GLN A 11 26.13 89.85 -9.35
CA GLN A 11 26.24 88.44 -9.01
C GLN A 11 27.13 88.22 -7.78
N LYS A 12 28.26 88.93 -7.69
CA LYS A 12 29.16 88.86 -6.55
C LYS A 12 28.51 89.39 -5.27
N MET A 13 27.83 90.54 -5.32
CA MET A 13 27.15 91.11 -4.15
C MET A 13 25.95 90.26 -3.68
N VAL A 14 25.25 89.60 -4.60
CA VAL A 14 24.17 88.65 -4.28
C VAL A 14 24.72 87.37 -3.65
N GLN A 15 25.83 86.84 -4.17
CA GLN A 15 26.53 85.67 -3.59
C GLN A 15 27.10 85.96 -2.19
N GLU A 16 27.56 87.19 -1.94
CA GLU A 16 28.05 87.66 -0.64
C GLU A 16 26.92 88.00 0.36
N GLY A 17 25.65 87.92 -0.04
CA GLY A 17 24.49 88.12 0.83
C GLY A 17 24.23 89.58 1.24
N GLN A 18 24.61 90.56 0.40
CA GLN A 18 24.41 91.97 0.74
C GLN A 18 22.92 92.39 0.71
N PRO A 19 22.50 93.37 1.54
CA PRO A 19 21.12 93.85 1.55
C PRO A 19 20.70 94.44 0.20
N ARG A 20 19.45 94.18 -0.22
CA ARG A 20 18.91 94.59 -1.53
C ARG A 20 19.01 96.10 -1.76
N GLU A 21 18.80 96.89 -0.72
CA GLU A 21 18.87 98.35 -0.75
C GLU A 21 20.29 98.82 -1.08
N ARG A 22 21.31 98.13 -0.56
CA ARG A 22 22.71 98.44 -0.79
C ARG A 22 23.13 98.10 -2.23
N ILE A 23 22.65 96.98 -2.76
CA ILE A 23 22.91 96.57 -4.15
C ILE A 23 22.24 97.55 -5.14
N ILE A 24 20.99 97.93 -4.87
CA ILE A 24 20.28 98.92 -5.70
C ILE A 24 20.99 100.28 -5.64
N GLN A 25 21.50 100.68 -4.48
CA GLN A 25 22.24 101.94 -4.34
C GLN A 25 23.57 101.92 -5.10
N THR A 26 24.34 100.83 -5.00
CA THR A 26 25.56 100.64 -5.79
C THR A 26 25.28 100.62 -7.29
N LEU A 27 24.13 100.09 -7.73
CA LEU A 27 23.72 100.13 -9.13
C LEU A 27 23.31 101.52 -9.62
N ARG A 28 22.70 102.33 -8.76
CA ARG A 28 22.45 103.74 -9.05
C ARG A 28 23.73 104.55 -9.14
N ASP A 29 24.69 104.29 -8.25
CA ASP A 29 26.00 104.94 -8.25
C ASP A 29 26.79 104.63 -9.54
N LEU A 30 26.50 103.49 -10.18
CA LEU A 30 27.02 103.08 -11.49
C LEU A 30 26.20 103.62 -12.68
N GLY A 31 25.19 104.44 -12.44
CA GLY A 31 24.41 105.13 -13.49
C GLY A 31 23.19 104.37 -14.01
N VAL A 32 22.74 103.30 -13.34
CA VAL A 32 21.55 102.53 -13.74
C VAL A 32 20.30 103.08 -13.07
N GLU A 33 19.21 103.25 -13.84
CA GLU A 33 17.92 103.68 -13.29
C GLU A 33 17.38 102.67 -12.27
N GLU A 34 16.70 103.15 -11.23
CA GLU A 34 16.20 102.33 -10.13
C GLU A 34 15.31 101.15 -10.57
N GLU A 35 14.45 101.37 -11.56
CA GLU A 35 13.60 100.34 -12.18
C GLU A 35 14.42 99.24 -12.87
N GLN A 36 15.52 99.63 -13.54
CA GLN A 36 16.40 98.70 -14.23
C GLN A 36 17.29 97.94 -13.24
N ALA A 37 17.77 98.60 -12.18
CA ALA A 37 18.53 97.99 -11.10
C ALA A 37 17.73 96.88 -10.38
N LYS A 38 16.44 97.12 -10.12
CA LYS A 38 15.53 96.11 -9.53
C LYS A 38 15.34 94.89 -10.45
N LYS A 39 15.19 95.11 -11.76
CA LYS A 39 15.06 94.01 -12.74
C LYS A 39 16.35 93.21 -12.87
N LEU A 40 17.50 93.87 -12.92
CA LEU A 40 18.81 93.22 -12.99
C LEU A 40 19.12 92.41 -11.73
N LEU A 41 18.74 92.91 -10.55
CA LEU A 41 18.85 92.16 -9.30
C LEU A 41 18.01 90.88 -9.31
N LEU A 42 16.76 90.95 -9.77
CA LEU A 42 15.88 89.78 -9.87
C LEU A 42 16.42 88.72 -10.85
N ILE A 43 17.00 89.14 -11.97
CA ILE A 43 17.64 88.23 -12.94
C ILE A 43 18.86 87.55 -12.31
N ALA A 44 19.71 88.32 -11.61
CA ALA A 44 20.90 87.76 -10.94
C ALA A 44 20.53 86.82 -9.78
N GLU A 45 19.49 87.13 -9.01
CA GLU A 45 18.96 86.23 -7.97
C GLU A 45 18.43 84.93 -8.62
N ALA A 46 17.67 85.02 -9.71
CA ALA A 46 17.14 83.84 -10.41
C ALA A 46 18.22 82.94 -11.02
N ASP A 47 19.27 83.52 -11.60
CA ASP A 47 20.44 82.77 -12.10
C ASP A 47 21.18 82.08 -10.95
N THR A 48 21.35 82.77 -9.83
CA THR A 48 21.99 82.21 -8.63
C THR A 48 21.18 81.05 -8.05
N PHE A 49 19.85 81.17 -7.98
CA PHE A 49 18.97 80.06 -7.58
C PHE A 49 19.04 78.86 -8.53
N THR A 50 19.16 79.11 -9.83
CA THR A 50 19.29 78.06 -10.84
C THR A 50 20.61 77.30 -10.69
N LEU A 51 21.71 78.02 -10.42
CA LEU A 51 23.02 77.42 -10.15
C LEU A 51 23.01 76.60 -8.85
N LEU A 52 22.46 77.15 -7.76
CA LEU A 52 22.32 76.43 -6.49
C LEU A 52 21.48 75.16 -6.64
N ARG A 53 20.36 75.24 -7.37
CA ARG A 53 19.51 74.07 -7.64
C ARG A 53 20.26 72.99 -8.42
N LYS A 54 21.09 73.38 -9.39
CA LYS A 54 21.90 72.45 -10.18
C LYS A 54 22.95 71.76 -9.32
N GLU A 55 23.64 72.53 -8.46
CA GLU A 55 24.68 72.00 -7.57
C GLU A 55 24.11 71.07 -6.49
N ILE A 56 22.99 71.47 -5.88
CA ILE A 56 22.26 70.63 -4.91
C ILE A 56 21.82 69.32 -5.57
N ASN A 57 21.25 69.38 -6.79
CA ASN A 57 20.87 68.16 -7.51
C ASN A 57 22.08 67.26 -7.83
N SER A 58 23.25 67.85 -8.12
CA SER A 58 24.47 67.08 -8.37
C SER A 58 24.95 66.40 -7.10
N MET A 59 25.05 67.13 -5.99
CA MET A 59 25.46 66.58 -4.68
C MET A 59 24.52 65.47 -4.22
N VAL A 60 23.20 65.68 -4.31
CA VAL A 60 22.21 64.67 -3.94
C VAL A 60 22.36 63.43 -4.82
N LYS A 61 22.60 63.60 -6.12
CA LYS A 61 22.76 62.47 -7.03
C LYS A 61 24.05 61.68 -6.76
N GLU A 62 25.14 62.36 -6.45
CA GLU A 62 26.41 61.70 -6.07
C GLU A 62 26.30 60.97 -4.74
N GLU A 63 25.68 61.58 -3.72
CA GLU A 63 25.40 60.90 -2.43
C GLU A 63 24.49 59.68 -2.63
N PHE A 64 23.44 59.79 -3.44
CA PHE A 64 22.51 58.69 -3.67
C PHE A 64 23.18 57.51 -4.38
N ILE A 65 24.08 57.79 -5.34
CA ILE A 65 24.86 56.76 -6.02
C ILE A 65 25.84 56.08 -5.05
N GLY A 66 26.51 56.85 -4.20
CA GLY A 66 27.41 56.32 -3.18
C GLY A 66 26.69 55.46 -2.14
N GLN A 67 25.54 55.91 -1.67
CA GLN A 67 24.72 55.18 -0.69
C GLN A 67 24.06 53.93 -1.29
N LYS A 68 23.70 53.95 -2.59
CA LYS A 68 23.09 52.80 -3.25
C LYS A 68 23.97 51.54 -3.15
N SER A 69 25.27 51.69 -3.39
CA SER A 69 26.23 50.58 -3.26
C SER A 69 26.25 50.01 -1.83
N GLN A 70 26.27 50.89 -0.82
CA GLN A 70 26.27 50.48 0.58
C GLN A 70 24.96 49.79 0.98
N PHE A 71 23.83 50.26 0.45
CA PHE A 71 22.53 49.61 0.67
C PHE A 71 22.46 48.22 0.02
N GLU A 72 22.99 48.07 -1.19
CA GLU A 72 23.05 46.76 -1.86
C GLU A 72 23.91 45.77 -1.05
N ASP A 73 25.06 46.21 -0.53
CA ASP A 73 25.92 45.38 0.32
C ASP A 73 25.23 44.93 1.62
N ILE A 74 24.51 45.85 2.29
CA ILE A 74 23.75 45.54 3.50
C ILE A 74 22.63 44.54 3.20
N ILE A 75 21.88 44.75 2.11
CA ILE A 75 20.80 43.84 1.70
C ILE A 75 21.35 42.46 1.38
N HIS A 76 22.49 42.36 0.68
CA HIS A 76 23.12 41.09 0.39
C HIS A 76 23.61 40.37 1.65
N ALA A 77 24.18 41.09 2.61
CA ALA A 77 24.62 40.51 3.88
C ALA A 77 23.42 39.99 4.71
N ASP A 78 22.34 40.75 4.78
CA ASP A 78 21.12 40.33 5.49
C ASP A 78 20.45 39.13 4.80
N LEU A 79 20.38 39.13 3.46
CA LEU A 79 19.86 38.00 2.70
C LEU A 79 20.67 36.72 2.93
N ALA A 80 22.00 36.81 2.91
CA ALA A 80 22.87 35.66 3.16
C ALA A 80 22.64 35.08 4.56
N LYS A 81 22.48 35.94 5.56
CA LYS A 81 22.19 35.52 6.94
C LYS A 81 20.82 34.84 7.07
N VAL A 82 19.79 35.42 6.44
CA VAL A 82 18.44 34.82 6.43
C VAL A 82 18.46 33.47 5.70
N GLU A 83 19.17 33.35 4.58
CA GLU A 83 19.28 32.10 3.83
C GLU A 83 19.94 31.00 4.68
N GLU A 84 20.98 31.33 5.45
CA GLU A 84 21.65 30.36 6.32
C GLU A 84 20.77 29.92 7.50
N GLU A 85 20.04 30.85 8.13
CA GLU A 85 19.07 30.53 9.19
C GLU A 85 17.90 29.68 8.66
N GLU A 86 17.35 30.02 7.50
CA GLU A 86 16.29 29.24 6.83
C GLU A 86 16.78 27.84 6.45
N LYS A 87 17.99 27.71 5.86
CA LYS A 87 18.59 26.40 5.56
C LYS A 87 18.76 25.54 6.81
N GLY A 88 19.16 26.13 7.93
CA GLY A 88 19.24 25.45 9.22
C GLY A 88 17.89 24.89 9.67
N LYS A 89 16.86 25.75 9.70
CA LYS A 89 15.50 25.37 10.09
C LYS A 89 14.87 24.33 9.17
N VAL A 90 15.01 24.50 7.86
CA VAL A 90 14.51 23.55 6.85
C VAL A 90 15.18 22.19 7.01
N ARG A 91 16.49 22.16 7.26
CA ARG A 91 17.22 20.91 7.49
C ARG A 91 16.74 20.21 8.76
N GLU A 92 16.53 20.94 9.85
CA GLU A 92 16.04 20.39 11.11
C GLU A 92 14.62 19.80 10.95
N LEU A 93 13.72 20.55 10.30
CA LEU A 93 12.38 20.09 9.95
C LEU A 93 12.41 18.85 9.05
N ALA A 94 13.28 18.82 8.04
CA ALA A 94 13.43 17.68 7.15
C ALA A 94 13.92 16.44 7.90
N VAL A 95 14.89 16.58 8.80
CA VAL A 95 15.39 15.47 9.62
C VAL A 95 14.31 14.95 10.57
N ALA A 96 13.54 15.84 11.21
CA ALA A 96 12.43 15.45 12.08
C ALA A 96 11.35 14.67 11.30
N GLN A 97 10.90 15.21 10.17
CA GLN A 97 9.91 14.55 9.32
C GLN A 97 10.40 13.20 8.77
N LEU A 98 11.66 13.12 8.36
CA LEU A 98 12.26 11.84 7.93
C LEU A 98 12.34 10.83 9.09
N GLY A 99 12.57 11.30 10.31
CA GLY A 99 12.54 10.49 11.53
C GLY A 99 11.16 9.89 11.78
N ASP A 100 10.12 10.72 11.72
CA ASP A 100 8.73 10.31 11.92
C ASP A 100 8.29 9.31 10.83
N VAL A 101 8.54 9.62 9.56
CA VAL A 101 8.24 8.72 8.43
C VAL A 101 8.97 7.38 8.59
N ARG A 102 10.23 7.39 9.01
CA ARG A 102 10.99 6.15 9.26
C ARG A 102 10.34 5.33 10.37
N GLN A 103 9.91 5.98 11.45
CA GLN A 103 9.27 5.29 12.57
C GLN A 103 7.92 4.68 12.16
N ASP A 104 7.13 5.41 11.37
CA ASP A 104 5.86 4.92 10.84
C ASP A 104 6.06 3.70 9.93
N VAL A 105 7.05 3.74 9.02
CA VAL A 105 7.39 2.60 8.17
C VAL A 105 7.80 1.38 9.00
N ILE A 106 8.58 1.57 10.08
CA ILE A 106 8.97 0.49 10.98
C ILE A 106 7.74 -0.10 11.70
N ASN A 107 6.84 0.76 12.17
CA ASN A 107 5.62 0.33 12.86
C ASN A 107 4.70 -0.45 11.90
N GLU A 108 4.55 0.02 10.66
CA GLU A 108 3.75 -0.64 9.64
C GLU A 108 4.36 -1.97 9.19
N ALA A 109 5.69 -2.05 9.08
CA ALA A 109 6.40 -3.29 8.81
C ALA A 109 6.18 -4.33 9.92
N LYS A 110 6.24 -3.93 11.20
CA LYS A 110 5.93 -4.82 12.34
C LYS A 110 4.48 -5.31 12.30
N ALA A 111 3.53 -4.41 12.04
CA ALA A 111 2.12 -4.79 11.92
C ALA A 111 1.89 -5.75 10.74
N PHE A 112 2.61 -5.57 9.63
CA PHE A 112 2.59 -6.50 8.51
C PHE A 112 3.16 -7.87 8.89
N GLU A 113 4.30 -7.91 9.56
CA GLU A 113 4.92 -9.16 10.04
C GLU A 113 3.99 -9.93 10.99
N GLU A 114 3.30 -9.23 11.89
CA GLU A 114 2.30 -9.84 12.77
C GLU A 114 1.12 -10.43 11.99
N ARG A 115 0.60 -9.72 10.99
CA ARG A 115 -0.46 -10.23 10.09
C ARG A 115 0.00 -11.46 9.31
N VAL A 116 1.24 -11.46 8.81
CA VAL A 116 1.83 -12.60 8.10
C VAL A 116 1.96 -13.80 9.03
N ASN A 117 2.52 -13.62 10.23
CA ASN A 117 2.67 -14.69 11.21
C ASN A 117 1.31 -15.27 11.64
N LYS A 118 0.31 -14.43 11.86
CA LYS A 118 -1.07 -14.88 12.15
C LYS A 118 -1.65 -15.70 11.00
N THR A 119 -1.41 -15.28 9.77
CA THR A 119 -1.87 -15.99 8.56
C THR A 119 -1.16 -17.32 8.41
N ILE A 120 0.17 -17.37 8.60
CA ILE A 120 0.97 -18.60 8.58
C ILE A 120 0.46 -19.59 9.63
N ASN A 121 0.27 -19.15 10.88
CA ASN A 121 -0.25 -20.01 11.95
C ASN A 121 -1.65 -20.56 11.62
N THR A 122 -2.52 -19.72 11.04
CA THR A 122 -3.85 -20.15 10.61
C THR A 122 -3.76 -21.17 9.48
N SER A 123 -2.92 -20.93 8.48
CA SER A 123 -2.67 -21.86 7.38
C SER A 123 -2.09 -23.19 7.86
N GLN A 124 -1.11 -23.18 8.77
CA GLN A 124 -0.57 -24.39 9.38
C GLN A 124 -1.63 -25.17 10.15
N LYS A 125 -2.49 -24.48 10.90
CA LYS A 125 -3.63 -25.12 11.60
C LYS A 125 -4.61 -25.74 10.60
N THR A 126 -4.93 -25.05 9.51
CA THR A 126 -5.79 -25.58 8.44
C THR A 126 -5.17 -26.81 7.80
N VAL A 127 -3.87 -26.79 7.46
CA VAL A 127 -3.14 -27.94 6.91
C VAL A 127 -3.17 -29.12 7.89
N SER A 128 -2.97 -28.88 9.19
CA SER A 128 -3.07 -29.92 10.22
C SER A 128 -4.48 -30.50 10.30
N MET A 129 -5.53 -29.67 10.27
CA MET A 129 -6.92 -30.14 10.25
C MET A 129 -7.24 -30.96 8.99
N VAL A 130 -6.75 -30.54 7.81
CA VAL A 130 -6.90 -31.30 6.57
C VAL A 130 -6.20 -32.65 6.67
N LYS A 131 -5.00 -32.71 7.24
CA LYS A 131 -4.28 -33.97 7.45
C LYS A 131 -5.07 -34.92 8.38
N ILE A 132 -5.56 -34.41 9.51
CA ILE A 132 -6.38 -35.20 10.45
C ILE A 132 -7.66 -35.70 9.76
N ALA A 133 -8.31 -34.86 8.95
CA ALA A 133 -9.50 -35.24 8.21
C ALA A 133 -9.19 -36.32 7.15
N LEU A 134 -8.06 -36.22 6.46
CA LEU A 134 -7.60 -37.23 5.51
C LEU A 134 -7.27 -38.56 6.20
N ASP A 135 -6.57 -38.52 7.33
CA ASP A 135 -6.26 -39.71 8.13
C ASP A 135 -7.56 -40.39 8.62
N SER A 136 -8.52 -39.61 9.10
CA SER A 136 -9.84 -40.12 9.50
C SER A 136 -10.64 -40.70 8.32
N ILE A 137 -10.57 -40.09 7.14
CA ILE A 137 -11.20 -40.64 5.93
C ILE A 137 -10.53 -41.95 5.54
N ASN A 138 -9.20 -42.04 5.58
CA ASN A 138 -8.47 -43.28 5.28
C ASN A 138 -8.86 -44.40 6.26
N GLU A 139 -8.96 -44.11 7.56
CA GLU A 139 -9.43 -45.08 8.56
C GLU A 139 -10.87 -45.54 8.27
N ARG A 140 -11.77 -44.63 7.91
CA ARG A 140 -13.15 -44.96 7.52
C ARG A 140 -13.19 -45.81 6.26
N ILE A 141 -12.35 -45.53 5.27
CA ILE A 141 -12.25 -46.34 4.05
C ILE A 141 -11.78 -47.75 4.40
N ALA A 142 -10.73 -47.89 5.22
CA ALA A 142 -10.24 -49.20 5.65
C ALA A 142 -11.32 -49.99 6.43
N GLN A 143 -12.11 -49.33 7.29
CA GLN A 143 -13.25 -49.97 7.95
C GLN A 143 -14.33 -50.40 6.96
N ILE A 144 -14.67 -49.56 5.99
CA ILE A 144 -15.65 -49.89 4.95
C ILE A 144 -15.18 -51.06 4.09
N GLU A 145 -13.89 -51.14 3.77
CA GLU A 145 -13.31 -52.28 3.05
C GLU A 145 -13.45 -53.57 3.87
N LEU A 146 -13.09 -53.55 5.15
CA LEU A 146 -13.28 -54.68 6.07
C LEU A 146 -14.75 -55.08 6.21
N ASP A 147 -15.66 -54.13 6.38
CA ASP A 147 -17.10 -54.38 6.45
C ASP A 147 -17.62 -54.97 5.13
N THR A 148 -17.09 -54.51 3.99
CA THR A 148 -17.44 -55.05 2.67
C THR A 148 -16.94 -56.48 2.49
N GLU A 149 -15.73 -56.79 2.95
CA GLU A 149 -15.21 -58.16 2.97
C GLU A 149 -16.03 -59.05 3.90
N GLN A 150 -16.35 -58.60 5.10
CA GLN A 150 -17.20 -59.32 6.03
C GLN A 150 -18.61 -59.53 5.47
N LEU A 151 -19.20 -58.53 4.80
CA LEU A 151 -20.50 -58.65 4.13
C LEU A 151 -20.45 -59.63 2.96
N LYS A 152 -19.37 -59.65 2.18
CA LYS A 152 -19.15 -60.66 1.12
C LYS A 152 -19.11 -62.06 1.75
N VAL A 153 -18.26 -62.27 2.76
CA VAL A 153 -18.13 -63.56 3.47
C VAL A 153 -19.46 -63.98 4.09
N HIS A 154 -20.19 -63.07 4.73
CA HIS A 154 -21.47 -63.37 5.36
C HIS A 154 -22.57 -63.68 4.33
N LYS A 155 -22.60 -62.99 3.19
CA LYS A 155 -23.50 -63.31 2.07
C LYS A 155 -23.17 -64.68 1.46
N PHE A 156 -21.89 -65.02 1.28
CA PHE A 156 -21.46 -66.34 0.83
C PHE A 156 -21.86 -67.42 1.85
N ARG A 157 -21.61 -67.21 3.14
CA ARG A 157 -21.97 -68.15 4.21
C ARG A 157 -23.48 -68.36 4.34
N LYS A 158 -24.29 -67.30 4.27
CA LYS A 158 -25.76 -67.42 4.31
C LYS A 158 -26.31 -68.14 3.08
N LYS A 159 -25.81 -67.85 1.88
CA LYS A 159 -26.21 -68.57 0.66
C LYS A 159 -25.79 -70.05 0.72
N SER A 160 -24.57 -70.35 1.17
CA SER A 160 -24.09 -71.74 1.33
C SER A 160 -24.93 -72.50 2.36
N MET A 161 -25.21 -71.89 3.50
CA MET A 161 -26.00 -72.51 4.56
C MET A 161 -27.44 -72.84 4.11
N VAL A 162 -28.10 -71.93 3.40
CA VAL A 162 -29.44 -72.20 2.84
C VAL A 162 -29.37 -73.33 1.81
N PHE A 163 -28.37 -73.32 0.93
CA PHE A 163 -28.19 -74.38 -0.07
C PHE A 163 -27.95 -75.75 0.58
N SER A 164 -27.05 -75.82 1.57
CA SER A 164 -26.76 -77.02 2.36
C SER A 164 -28.02 -77.57 3.03
N TYR A 165 -28.81 -76.72 3.72
CA TYR A 165 -30.06 -77.16 4.34
C TYR A 165 -31.10 -77.64 3.32
N THR A 166 -31.21 -76.99 2.16
CA THR A 166 -32.13 -77.45 1.11
C THR A 166 -31.70 -78.79 0.50
N MET A 167 -30.40 -79.00 0.26
CA MET A 167 -29.89 -80.29 -0.24
C MET A 167 -30.08 -81.41 0.79
N LEU A 168 -29.81 -81.14 2.07
CA LEU A 168 -30.02 -82.09 3.14
C LEU A 168 -31.51 -82.47 3.26
N GLY A 169 -32.41 -81.48 3.22
CA GLY A 169 -33.85 -81.72 3.24
C GLY A 169 -34.32 -82.61 2.09
N ILE A 170 -33.89 -82.31 0.85
CA ILE A 170 -34.20 -83.13 -0.33
C ILE A 170 -33.62 -84.54 -0.18
N GLY A 171 -32.38 -84.68 0.29
CA GLY A 171 -31.73 -85.96 0.53
C GLY A 171 -32.50 -86.83 1.53
N VAL A 172 -32.93 -86.25 2.66
CA VAL A 172 -33.73 -86.96 3.68
C VAL A 172 -35.07 -87.40 3.12
N VAL A 173 -35.76 -86.53 2.37
CA VAL A 173 -37.04 -86.88 1.73
C VAL A 173 -36.87 -88.04 0.76
N LEU A 174 -35.86 -87.99 -0.13
CA LEU A 174 -35.56 -89.06 -1.08
C LEU A 174 -35.24 -90.39 -0.39
N LEU A 175 -34.51 -90.34 0.73
CA LEU A 175 -34.19 -91.52 1.52
C LEU A 175 -35.45 -92.12 2.13
N ALA A 176 -36.28 -91.27 2.76
CA ALA A 176 -37.55 -91.69 3.35
C ALA A 176 -38.50 -92.28 2.30
N THR A 177 -38.64 -91.66 1.13
CA THR A 177 -39.47 -92.20 0.04
C THR A 177 -38.93 -93.52 -0.47
N SER A 178 -37.61 -93.68 -0.56
CA SER A 178 -36.98 -94.93 -0.99
C SER A 178 -37.25 -96.06 0.02
N ILE A 179 -37.14 -95.78 1.31
CA ILE A 179 -37.46 -96.74 2.38
C ILE A 179 -38.95 -97.10 2.37
N ILE A 180 -39.84 -96.11 2.25
CA ILE A 180 -41.28 -96.35 2.21
C ILE A 180 -41.65 -97.20 0.99
N MET A 181 -41.13 -96.87 -0.19
CA MET A 181 -41.34 -97.68 -1.40
C MET A 181 -40.80 -99.10 -1.23
N PHE A 182 -39.62 -99.25 -0.64
CA PHE A 182 -39.05 -100.58 -0.37
C PHE A 182 -39.93 -101.41 0.56
N ILE A 183 -40.43 -100.83 1.66
CA ILE A 183 -41.28 -101.55 2.64
C ILE A 183 -42.66 -101.87 2.04
N TRP A 184 -43.29 -100.92 1.36
CA TRP A 184 -44.65 -101.10 0.83
C TRP A 184 -44.71 -102.01 -0.40
N LYS A 185 -43.65 -102.04 -1.20
CA LYS A 185 -43.61 -102.83 -2.44
C LYS A 185 -42.76 -104.10 -2.34
N PHE A 186 -42.20 -104.41 -1.17
CA PHE A 186 -41.25 -105.51 -0.97
C PHE A 186 -41.64 -106.85 -1.62
N MET A 187 -42.93 -107.20 -1.64
CA MET A 187 -43.44 -108.46 -2.21
C MET A 187 -43.66 -108.45 -3.74
N ASP A 188 -43.78 -107.26 -4.37
CA ASP A 188 -44.09 -107.08 -5.80
C ASP A 188 -42.98 -106.31 -6.54
N LEU A 189 -41.74 -106.35 -6.04
CA LEU A 189 -40.62 -105.61 -6.63
C LEU A 189 -40.20 -106.24 -7.97
N ASP A 190 -40.45 -105.52 -9.06
CA ASP A 190 -39.86 -105.79 -10.37
C ASP A 190 -38.40 -105.28 -10.45
N ASN A 191 -37.58 -105.86 -11.33
CA ASN A 191 -36.18 -105.49 -11.53
C ASN A 191 -36.00 -103.99 -11.82
N THR A 192 -36.96 -103.36 -12.52
CA THR A 192 -36.96 -101.92 -12.78
C THR A 192 -37.15 -101.08 -11.50
N GLN A 193 -37.97 -101.55 -10.55
CA GLN A 193 -38.21 -100.84 -9.28
C GLN A 193 -37.01 -100.95 -8.34
N ILE A 194 -36.34 -102.11 -8.33
CA ILE A 194 -35.10 -102.32 -7.57
C ILE A 194 -34.00 -101.36 -8.07
N LEU A 195 -33.84 -101.23 -9.39
CA LEU A 195 -32.90 -100.28 -9.99
C LEU A 195 -33.23 -98.83 -9.62
N MET A 196 -34.50 -98.43 -9.70
CA MET A 196 -34.91 -97.07 -9.33
C MET A 196 -34.66 -96.76 -7.86
N ILE A 197 -34.97 -97.69 -6.94
CA ILE A 197 -34.68 -97.51 -5.50
C ILE A 197 -33.17 -97.38 -5.28
N GLY A 198 -32.35 -98.21 -5.94
CA GLY A 198 -30.89 -98.09 -5.86
C GLY A 198 -30.36 -96.74 -6.31
N ILE A 199 -30.86 -96.21 -7.42
CA ILE A 199 -30.50 -94.86 -7.92
C ILE A 199 -30.95 -93.78 -6.93
N MET A 200 -32.17 -93.86 -6.38
CA MET A 200 -32.67 -92.87 -5.42
C MET A 200 -31.87 -92.87 -4.11
N VAL A 201 -31.46 -94.04 -3.61
CA VAL A 201 -30.60 -94.15 -2.42
C VAL A 201 -29.22 -93.55 -2.70
N LEU A 202 -28.61 -93.88 -3.84
CA LEU A 202 -27.31 -93.31 -4.22
C LEU A 202 -27.39 -91.79 -4.41
N ALA A 203 -28.46 -91.29 -5.04
CA ALA A 203 -28.73 -89.86 -5.21
C ALA A 203 -28.93 -89.15 -3.87
N SER A 204 -29.65 -89.78 -2.94
CA SER A 204 -29.84 -89.26 -1.58
C SER A 204 -28.50 -89.14 -0.83
N ILE A 205 -27.69 -90.20 -0.86
CA ILE A 205 -26.37 -90.21 -0.21
C ILE A 205 -25.47 -89.14 -0.83
N THR A 206 -25.42 -89.02 -2.16
CA THR A 206 -24.60 -87.98 -2.82
C THR A 206 -25.07 -86.58 -2.51
N LEU A 207 -26.38 -86.32 -2.45
CA LEU A 207 -26.92 -85.02 -2.04
C LEU A 207 -26.62 -84.69 -0.58
N MET A 208 -26.70 -85.68 0.31
CA MET A 208 -26.32 -85.51 1.72
C MET A 208 -24.83 -85.22 1.88
N PHE A 209 -23.95 -85.93 1.17
CA PHE A 209 -22.52 -85.64 1.19
C PHE A 209 -22.20 -84.27 0.58
N ALA A 210 -22.86 -83.90 -0.52
CA ALA A 210 -22.72 -82.58 -1.13
C ALA A 210 -23.10 -81.46 -0.14
N SER A 211 -24.14 -81.67 0.68
CA SER A 211 -24.56 -80.71 1.71
C SER A 211 -23.56 -80.53 2.86
N VAL A 212 -22.73 -81.54 3.15
CA VAL A 212 -21.72 -81.50 4.23
C VAL A 212 -20.43 -80.80 3.77
N ILE A 213 -20.14 -80.85 2.47
CA ILE A 213 -18.93 -80.26 1.88
C ILE A 213 -19.15 -78.78 1.48
N SER A 214 -20.41 -78.35 1.26
CA SER A 214 -20.81 -76.97 0.91
C SER A 214 -21.08 -76.06 2.12
#